data_AF-A0A1F8F6E4-F1
#
_entry.id   AF-A0A1F8F6E4-F1
#
_cell.length_a   1.000
_cell.length_b   1.000
_cell.length_c   1.000
_cell.angle_alpha   90.00
_cell.angle_beta   90.00
_cell.angle_gamma   90.00
#
_symmetry.space_group_name_H-M   'P 1'
#
loop_
_entity.id
_entity.type
_entity.pdbx_description
1 polymer ?
#
loop_
_entity_poly.entity_id
_entity_poly.type
_entity_poly.pdbx_seq_one_letter_code
_entity_poly.pdbx_strand_id
1 'polypeptide(L)'
;MSIIFLIFDLKGVVLFIKTWVFIMFLATIDFGLNMLRPQLLSWPLERVDQEKYQIAEKLNYNPLVKKGPYTFWVSYSPLFNLRTASMAVNPRWQGNIFLSLSSLKEGPHFDAAIAHEMGHFEGCPPKNICFSDFDADEFAAKMVGPEKTLALLRYMSKTHGEYEGGNQRIHAMENRVISTESR
;
A
#
# COMPACT_ATOMS: atom_id res chain seq x y z
N MET A 1 -20.49 27.06 -42.78
CA MET A 1 -20.09 25.80 -42.10
C MET A 1 -19.12 25.10 -43.04
N SER A 2 -17.84 25.47 -42.99
CA SER A 2 -16.85 24.95 -43.94
C SER A 2 -15.52 24.78 -43.24
N ILE A 3 -15.17 23.51 -43.08
CA ILE A 3 -13.81 22.99 -43.20
C ILE A 3 -12.88 23.47 -42.07
N ILE A 4 -13.12 22.90 -40.89
CA ILE A 4 -12.09 22.56 -39.89
C ILE A 4 -11.16 21.48 -40.49
N PHE A 5 -10.56 21.78 -41.64
CA PHE A 5 -9.40 21.08 -42.19
C PHE A 5 -8.39 22.15 -42.57
N LEU A 6 -7.95 22.90 -41.56
CA LEU A 6 -6.65 23.55 -41.65
C LEU A 6 -5.64 22.40 -41.65
N ILE A 7 -5.25 22.05 -42.87
CA ILE A 7 -3.98 21.44 -43.27
C ILE A 7 -3.01 21.36 -42.09
N PHE A 8 -3.03 20.25 -41.36
CA PHE A 8 -1.78 19.77 -40.83
C PHE A 8 -1.05 19.21 -42.05
N ASP A 9 -0.09 19.96 -42.59
CA ASP A 9 0.90 19.40 -43.51
C ASP A 9 1.39 18.09 -42.86
N LEU A 10 1.61 17.04 -43.64
CA LEU A 10 2.12 15.75 -43.15
C LEU A 10 3.35 15.97 -42.23
N LYS A 11 4.16 16.98 -42.52
CA LYS A 11 5.27 17.43 -41.66
C LYS A 11 4.82 17.93 -40.28
N GLY A 12 3.74 18.69 -40.20
CA GLY A 12 3.12 19.15 -38.96
C GLY A 12 2.50 18.01 -38.15
N VAL A 13 1.84 17.05 -38.79
CA VAL A 13 1.33 15.83 -38.12
C VAL A 13 2.49 15.02 -37.53
N VAL A 14 3.56 14.81 -38.32
CA VAL A 14 4.74 14.06 -37.89
C VAL A 14 5.47 14.76 -36.74
N LEU A 15 5.60 16.08 -36.78
CA LEU A 15 6.21 16.86 -35.69
C LEU A 15 5.38 16.77 -34.40
N PHE A 16 4.05 16.86 -34.51
CA PHE A 16 3.15 16.72 -33.37
C PHE A 16 3.27 15.33 -32.72
N ILE A 17 3.23 14.26 -33.51
CA ILE A 17 3.40 12.88 -33.00
C ILE A 17 4.76 12.72 -32.32
N LYS A 18 5.85 13.19 -32.92
CA LYS A 18 7.19 13.11 -32.32
C LYS A 18 7.27 13.85 -30.99
N THR A 19 6.67 15.04 -30.92
CA THR A 19 6.63 15.85 -29.70
C THR A 19 5.83 15.15 -28.60
N TRP A 20 4.68 14.56 -28.94
CA TRP A 20 3.88 13.77 -28.00
C TRP A 20 4.59 12.53 -27.49
N VAL A 21 5.21 11.75 -28.39
CA VAL A 21 6.02 10.57 -28.00
C VAL A 21 7.16 10.98 -27.07
N PHE A 22 7.83 12.11 -27.34
CA PHE A 22 8.89 12.62 -26.49
C PHE A 22 8.38 13.06 -25.11
N ILE A 23 7.25 13.76 -25.04
CA ILE A 23 6.61 14.14 -23.76
C ILE A 23 6.23 12.89 -22.97
N MET A 24 5.62 11.89 -23.62
CA MET A 24 5.27 10.60 -22.98
C MET A 24 6.50 9.85 -22.48
N PHE A 25 7.59 9.88 -23.23
CA PHE A 25 8.86 9.28 -22.82
C PHE A 25 9.44 9.97 -21.58
N LEU A 26 9.46 11.32 -21.55
CA LEU A 26 9.89 12.08 -20.37
C LEU A 26 9.01 11.80 -19.16
N ALA A 27 7.68 11.76 -19.34
CA ALA A 27 6.75 11.40 -18.28
C ALA A 27 6.97 9.97 -17.77
N THR A 28 7.35 9.04 -18.64
CA THR A 28 7.66 7.64 -18.27
C THR A 28 8.98 7.53 -17.49
N ILE A 29 10.00 8.32 -17.87
CA ILE A 29 11.26 8.39 -17.12
C ILE A 29 11.02 9.00 -15.74
N ASP A 30 10.30 10.12 -15.67
CA ASP A 30 9.96 10.76 -14.40
C ASP A 30 9.16 9.81 -13.50
N PHE A 31 8.18 9.12 -14.08
CA PHE A 31 7.44 8.04 -13.41
C PHE A 31 8.36 6.94 -12.88
N GLY A 32 9.30 6.46 -13.70
CA GLY A 32 10.27 5.43 -13.30
C GLY A 32 11.22 5.91 -12.19
N LEU A 33 11.67 7.17 -12.24
CA LEU A 33 12.50 7.78 -11.20
C LEU A 33 11.75 7.93 -9.88
N ASN A 34 10.47 8.29 -9.92
CA ASN A 34 9.61 8.36 -8.74
C ASN A 34 9.39 6.97 -8.09
N MET A 35 9.28 5.91 -8.88
CA MET A 35 9.28 4.53 -8.38
C MET A 35 10.62 4.11 -7.77
N LEU A 36 11.74 4.66 -8.24
CA LEU A 36 13.07 4.36 -7.71
C LEU A 36 13.38 5.12 -6.41
N ARG A 37 12.70 6.23 -6.13
CA ARG A 37 12.88 7.06 -4.92
C ARG A 37 11.54 7.49 -4.30
N PRO A 38 10.75 6.54 -3.75
CA PRO A 38 9.45 6.84 -3.14
C PRO A 38 9.56 7.86 -1.99
N GLN A 39 10.72 7.96 -1.34
CA GLN A 39 11.01 8.95 -0.30
C GLN A 39 10.90 10.40 -0.76
N LEU A 40 11.09 10.72 -2.06
CA LEU A 40 10.93 12.09 -2.56
C LEU A 40 9.47 12.58 -2.51
N LEU A 41 8.53 11.63 -2.55
CA LEU A 41 7.11 11.88 -2.47
C LEU A 41 6.51 11.37 -1.16
N SER A 42 7.35 11.14 -0.14
CA SER A 42 6.91 10.61 1.15
C SER A 42 7.51 11.39 2.31
N TRP A 43 6.80 11.41 3.43
CA TRP A 43 7.29 11.98 4.69
C TRP A 43 7.32 10.91 5.79
N PRO A 44 8.25 10.98 6.76
CA PRO A 44 8.24 10.06 7.90
C PRO A 44 6.90 10.14 8.64
N LEU A 45 6.32 8.99 8.99
CA LEU A 45 5.04 8.94 9.71
C LEU A 45 5.09 9.75 11.02
N GLU A 46 6.21 9.69 11.74
CA GLU A 46 6.48 10.48 12.95
C GLU A 46 6.15 11.98 12.75
N ARG A 47 6.48 12.55 11.60
CA ARG A 47 6.25 13.97 11.32
C ARG A 47 4.83 14.28 10.85
N VAL A 48 4.10 13.27 10.38
CA VAL A 48 2.76 13.43 9.81
C VAL A 48 1.69 13.20 10.87
N ASP A 49 1.84 12.15 11.68
CA ASP A 49 0.87 11.73 12.70
C ASP A 49 1.61 11.01 13.84
N GLN A 50 1.89 11.73 14.92
CA GLN A 50 2.68 11.23 16.06
C GLN A 50 1.97 10.09 16.80
N GLU A 51 0.64 10.13 16.91
CA GLU A 51 -0.15 9.09 17.59
C GLU A 51 -0.05 7.77 16.83
N LYS A 52 -0.27 7.82 15.50
CA LYS A 52 -0.13 6.66 14.63
C LYS A 52 1.31 6.15 14.57
N TYR A 53 2.28 7.05 14.61
CA TYR A 53 3.68 6.67 14.71
C TYR A 53 3.96 5.85 15.97
N GLN A 54 3.48 6.27 17.15
CA GLN A 54 3.65 5.51 18.40
C GLN A 54 3.00 4.12 18.34
N ILE A 55 1.85 4.01 17.68
CA ILE A 55 1.21 2.71 17.44
C ILE A 55 2.11 1.82 16.59
N ALA A 56 2.59 2.33 15.44
CA ALA A 56 3.44 1.59 14.53
C ALA A 56 4.79 1.20 15.17
N GLU A 57 5.38 2.11 15.95
CA GLU A 57 6.60 1.87 16.72
C GLU A 57 6.41 0.77 17.76
N LYS A 58 5.28 0.76 18.49
CA LYS A 58 4.98 -0.32 19.44
C LYS A 58 4.91 -1.69 18.75
N LEU A 59 4.37 -1.76 17.53
CA LEU A 59 4.29 -2.99 16.76
C LEU A 59 5.67 -3.50 16.30
N ASN A 60 6.61 -2.61 15.99
CA ASN A 60 8.00 -2.98 15.67
C ASN A 60 8.69 -3.81 16.75
N TYR A 61 8.35 -3.57 18.02
CA TYR A 61 8.92 -4.29 19.16
C TYR A 61 8.14 -5.55 19.54
N ASN A 62 7.12 -5.93 18.76
CA ASN A 62 6.40 -7.18 19.00
C ASN A 62 7.33 -8.38 18.76
N PRO A 63 7.37 -9.40 19.66
CA PRO A 63 8.24 -10.57 19.51
C PRO A 63 8.02 -11.38 18.23
N LEU A 64 6.86 -11.23 17.57
CA LEU A 64 6.54 -11.87 16.29
C LEU A 64 7.30 -11.25 15.11
N VAL A 65 7.82 -10.03 15.25
CA VAL A 65 8.64 -9.34 14.25
C VAL A 65 10.06 -9.91 14.30
N LYS A 66 10.53 -10.48 13.19
CA LYS A 66 11.83 -11.15 13.08
C LYS A 66 12.76 -10.50 12.06
N LYS A 67 12.21 -9.78 11.08
CA LYS A 67 12.96 -9.12 10.01
C LYS A 67 13.06 -7.61 10.19
N GLY A 68 12.26 -7.07 11.11
CA GLY A 68 12.33 -5.67 11.52
C GLY A 68 13.59 -5.32 12.32
N PRO A 69 13.74 -4.03 12.72
CA PRO A 69 12.68 -3.01 12.76
C PRO A 69 12.35 -2.37 11.41
N TYR A 70 11.10 -1.92 11.27
CA TYR A 70 10.61 -1.20 10.09
C TYR A 70 10.59 0.31 10.30
N THR A 71 10.69 1.07 9.21
CA THR A 71 10.51 2.52 9.16
C THR A 71 9.24 2.84 8.38
N PHE A 72 8.45 3.78 8.89
CA PHE A 72 7.13 4.09 8.35
C PHE A 72 7.12 5.45 7.66
N TRP A 73 6.64 5.47 6.42
CA TRP A 73 6.59 6.64 5.57
C TRP A 73 5.17 6.83 5.06
N VAL A 74 4.71 8.07 4.94
CA VAL A 74 3.43 8.43 4.34
C VAL A 74 3.70 8.98 2.95
N SER A 75 3.19 8.29 1.93
CA SER A 75 3.34 8.67 0.53
C SER A 75 2.20 9.60 0.09
N TYR A 76 2.57 10.69 -0.57
CA TYR A 76 1.67 11.66 -1.20
C TYR A 76 1.49 11.36 -2.69
N SER A 77 2.16 10.33 -3.21
CA SER A 77 2.07 9.98 -4.62
C SER A 77 0.66 9.48 -4.97
N PRO A 78 0.05 10.01 -6.06
CA PRO A 78 -1.23 9.51 -6.57
C PRO A 78 -1.23 7.99 -6.84
N LEU A 79 -0.05 7.41 -7.08
CA LEU A 79 0.13 5.99 -7.38
C LEU A 79 0.00 5.10 -6.13
N PHE A 80 0.40 5.62 -4.96
CA PHE A 80 0.21 4.93 -3.68
C PHE A 80 -1.18 5.22 -3.10
N ASN A 81 -1.86 6.29 -3.53
CA ASN A 81 -3.22 6.64 -3.09
C ASN A 81 -4.32 5.69 -3.59
N LEU A 82 -4.02 4.74 -4.48
CA LEU A 82 -5.01 3.82 -5.06
C LEU A 82 -5.20 2.52 -4.27
N ARG A 83 -4.37 2.23 -3.26
CA ARG A 83 -4.53 1.07 -2.38
C ARG A 83 -4.27 1.44 -0.92
N THR A 84 -4.88 0.68 -0.01
CA THR A 84 -4.41 0.59 1.39
C THR A 84 -2.91 0.34 1.37
N ALA A 85 -2.19 1.00 2.28
CA ALA A 85 -0.74 0.97 2.49
C ALA A 85 0.03 0.09 1.47
N SER A 86 0.63 0.70 0.45
CA SER A 86 1.34 -0.09 -0.56
C SER A 86 2.81 -0.20 -0.18
N MET A 87 3.25 -1.43 0.10
CA MET A 87 4.66 -1.77 0.23
C MET A 87 5.48 -1.21 -0.95
N ALA A 88 6.64 -0.61 -0.65
CA ALA A 88 7.63 -0.42 -1.69
C ALA A 88 8.25 -1.78 -2.02
N VAL A 89 7.94 -2.28 -3.21
CA VAL A 89 8.36 -3.58 -3.78
C VAL A 89 9.87 -3.64 -4.10
N ASN A 90 10.64 -2.62 -3.73
CA ASN A 90 12.06 -2.52 -4.11
C ASN A 90 12.98 -3.11 -3.02
N PRO A 91 13.86 -4.07 -3.37
CA PRO A 91 14.86 -4.60 -2.43
C PRO A 91 15.77 -3.55 -1.78
N ARG A 92 16.00 -2.40 -2.43
CA ARG A 92 16.76 -1.28 -1.83
C ARG A 92 16.04 -0.59 -0.66
N TRP A 93 14.74 -0.76 -0.56
CA TRP A 93 13.89 -0.15 0.45
C TRP A 93 13.36 -1.19 1.45
N GLN A 94 14.00 -2.36 1.55
CA GLN A 94 13.70 -3.35 2.59
C GLN A 94 13.67 -2.69 3.97
N GLY A 95 12.65 -3.00 4.77
CA GLY A 95 12.45 -2.37 6.06
C GLY A 95 11.72 -1.01 6.01
N ASN A 96 11.26 -0.53 4.84
CA ASN A 96 10.41 0.66 4.74
C ASN A 96 8.98 0.26 4.37
N ILE A 97 8.03 0.69 5.19
CA ILE A 97 6.59 0.55 4.93
C ILE A 97 6.07 1.91 4.48
N PHE A 98 5.48 1.96 3.28
CA PHE A 98 4.91 3.16 2.70
C PHE A 98 3.39 3.11 2.80
N LEU A 99 2.85 4.06 3.53
CA LEU A 99 1.42 4.20 3.81
C LEU A 99 0.84 5.21 2.85
N SER A 100 -0.35 4.94 2.33
CA SER A 100 -1.13 5.96 1.64
C SER A 100 -1.76 6.92 2.65
N LEU A 101 -2.07 8.15 2.22
CA LEU A 101 -2.78 9.11 3.08
C LEU A 101 -4.16 8.58 3.51
N SER A 102 -4.80 7.75 2.68
CA SER A 102 -6.06 7.10 3.02
C SER A 102 -5.90 6.09 4.16
N SER A 103 -4.76 5.41 4.28
CA SER A 103 -4.52 4.50 5.40
C SER A 103 -4.42 5.21 6.75
N LEU A 104 -4.06 6.49 6.77
CA LEU A 104 -4.16 7.30 7.99
C LEU A 104 -5.62 7.56 8.39
N LYS A 105 -6.60 7.38 7.50
CA LYS A 105 -8.02 7.56 7.78
C LYS A 105 -8.72 6.28 8.24
N GLU A 106 -8.01 5.15 8.30
CA GLU A 106 -8.54 3.87 8.80
C GLU A 106 -8.88 3.91 10.30
N GLY A 107 -8.58 5.03 10.97
CA GLY A 107 -9.09 5.35 12.30
C GLY A 107 -8.70 4.29 13.33
N PRO A 108 -9.64 3.65 14.03
CA PRO A 108 -9.36 2.67 15.08
C PRO A 108 -8.74 1.37 14.57
N HIS A 109 -8.67 1.16 13.25
CA HIS A 109 -8.14 -0.07 12.63
C HIS A 109 -6.68 0.05 12.17
N PHE A 110 -6.04 1.20 12.43
CA PHE A 110 -4.70 1.50 11.94
C PHE A 110 -3.64 0.48 12.41
N ASP A 111 -3.74 -0.01 13.64
CA ASP A 111 -2.81 -1.01 14.18
C ASP A 111 -2.87 -2.33 13.40
N ALA A 112 -4.08 -2.81 13.09
CA ALA A 112 -4.30 -4.00 12.27
C ALA A 112 -3.78 -3.81 10.84
N ALA A 113 -3.94 -2.62 10.27
CA ALA A 113 -3.49 -2.32 8.91
C ALA A 113 -1.97 -2.33 8.81
N ILE A 114 -1.29 -1.70 9.76
CA ILE A 114 0.17 -1.75 9.85
C ILE A 114 0.66 -3.19 10.07
N ALA A 115 -0.01 -3.94 10.95
CA ALA A 115 0.35 -5.33 11.20
C ALA A 115 0.19 -6.20 9.93
N HIS A 116 -0.84 -5.96 9.13
CA HIS A 116 -1.02 -6.62 7.83
C HIS A 116 0.15 -6.35 6.89
N GLU A 117 0.54 -5.09 6.73
CA GLU A 117 1.70 -4.72 5.90
C GLU A 117 3.01 -5.34 6.39
N MET A 118 3.22 -5.37 7.70
CA MET A 118 4.37 -6.06 8.30
C MET A 118 4.34 -7.57 7.99
N GLY A 119 3.16 -8.18 7.96
CA GLY A 119 2.95 -9.58 7.63
C GLY A 119 3.44 -9.95 6.23
N HIS A 120 3.27 -9.07 5.24
CA HIS A 120 3.84 -9.29 3.91
C HIS A 120 5.37 -9.36 3.90
N PHE A 121 6.05 -8.66 4.83
CA PHE A 121 7.50 -8.79 4.98
C PHE A 121 7.88 -10.03 5.78
N GLU A 122 7.17 -10.32 6.88
CA GLU A 122 7.49 -11.40 7.80
C GLU A 122 7.16 -12.80 7.24
N GLY A 123 6.14 -12.93 6.40
CA GLY A 123 5.74 -14.20 5.77
C GLY A 123 6.70 -14.74 4.70
N CYS A 124 7.68 -13.97 4.24
CA CYS A 124 8.45 -14.32 3.04
C CYS A 124 9.81 -14.97 3.24
N PRO A 125 10.29 -15.81 2.31
CA PRO A 125 11.71 -16.10 2.18
C PRO A 125 12.53 -14.81 2.00
N PRO A 126 13.78 -14.74 2.51
CA PRO A 126 14.65 -13.60 2.27
C PRO A 126 14.76 -13.33 0.76
N LYS A 127 14.57 -12.08 0.35
CA LYS A 127 14.60 -11.58 -1.05
C LYS A 127 13.33 -11.80 -1.90
N ASN A 128 12.28 -12.40 -1.35
CA ASN A 128 10.98 -12.49 -2.02
C ASN A 128 9.97 -11.54 -1.37
N ILE A 129 9.04 -11.03 -2.19
CA ILE A 129 7.86 -10.32 -1.73
C ILE A 129 6.69 -11.26 -1.96
N CYS A 130 5.91 -11.51 -0.92
CA CYS A 130 4.76 -12.40 -0.95
C CYS A 130 3.54 -11.51 -0.77
N PHE A 131 2.79 -11.42 -1.84
CA PHE A 131 1.54 -10.68 -1.90
C PHE A 131 0.36 -11.55 -1.39
N SER A 132 0.63 -12.48 -0.46
CA SER A 132 -0.42 -13.31 0.13
C SER A 132 -1.12 -12.52 1.22
N ASP A 133 -2.25 -11.93 0.86
CA ASP A 133 -3.10 -11.18 1.77
C ASP A 133 -3.60 -12.04 2.95
N PHE A 134 -3.83 -13.34 2.73
CA PHE A 134 -4.24 -14.27 3.78
C PHE A 134 -3.14 -14.46 4.84
N ASP A 135 -1.89 -14.63 4.42
CA ASP A 135 -0.78 -14.79 5.36
C ASP A 135 -0.50 -13.49 6.14
N ALA A 136 -0.66 -12.35 5.46
CA ALA A 136 -0.58 -11.03 6.08
C ALA A 136 -1.69 -10.81 7.11
N ASP A 137 -2.93 -11.20 6.81
CA ASP A 137 -4.06 -11.16 7.75
C ASP A 137 -3.84 -12.08 8.95
N GLU A 138 -3.34 -13.29 8.73
CA GLU A 138 -3.02 -14.24 9.81
C GLU A 138 -1.89 -13.72 10.71
N PHE A 139 -0.89 -13.06 10.14
CA PHE A 139 0.15 -12.39 10.91
C PHE A 139 -0.41 -11.21 11.72
N ALA A 140 -1.26 -10.37 11.11
CA ALA A 140 -1.94 -9.28 11.79
C ALA A 140 -2.79 -9.78 12.96
N ALA A 141 -3.59 -10.84 12.73
CA ALA A 141 -4.40 -11.47 13.76
C ALA A 141 -3.59 -12.00 14.95
N LYS A 142 -2.39 -12.54 14.71
CA LYS A 142 -1.48 -12.96 15.79
C LYS A 142 -0.88 -11.77 16.55
N MET A 143 -0.65 -10.65 15.87
CA MET A 143 -0.06 -9.45 16.49
C MET A 143 -1.05 -8.62 17.30
N VAL A 144 -2.23 -8.34 16.75
CA VAL A 144 -3.20 -7.40 17.33
C VAL A 144 -4.54 -8.04 17.71
N GLY A 145 -4.75 -9.31 17.34
CA GLY A 145 -5.96 -10.08 17.63
C GLY A 145 -6.87 -10.24 16.40
N PRO A 146 -7.55 -11.40 16.26
CA PRO A 146 -8.37 -11.70 15.09
C PRO A 146 -9.59 -10.78 14.96
N GLU A 147 -10.15 -10.27 16.05
CA GLU A 147 -11.28 -9.32 16.00
C GLU A 147 -10.89 -7.99 15.36
N LYS A 148 -9.73 -7.44 15.73
CA LYS A 148 -9.25 -6.18 15.15
C LYS A 148 -8.96 -6.32 13.67
N THR A 149 -8.34 -7.44 13.28
CA THR A 149 -8.11 -7.76 11.87
C THR A 149 -9.43 -7.93 11.12
N LEU A 150 -10.41 -8.63 11.68
CA LEU A 150 -11.74 -8.77 11.07
C LEU A 150 -12.43 -7.41 10.89
N ALA A 151 -12.33 -6.54 11.89
CA ALA A 151 -12.91 -5.20 11.83
C ALA A 151 -12.28 -4.36 10.72
N LEU A 152 -10.96 -4.44 10.54
CA LEU A 152 -10.26 -3.83 9.40
C LEU A 152 -10.79 -4.37 8.07
N LEU A 153 -10.86 -5.69 7.90
CA LEU A 153 -11.31 -6.31 6.64
C LEU A 153 -12.72 -5.87 6.25
N ARG A 154 -13.63 -5.80 7.24
CA ARG A 154 -15.00 -5.30 7.06
C ARG A 154 -15.02 -3.80 6.71
N TYR A 155 -14.18 -3.01 7.38
CA TYR A 155 -14.02 -1.59 7.05
C TYR A 155 -13.57 -1.41 5.60
N MET A 156 -12.52 -2.11 5.17
CA MET A 156 -12.00 -2.05 3.81
C MET A 156 -13.04 -2.47 2.76
N SER A 157 -13.78 -3.56 3.01
CA SER A 157 -14.86 -4.00 2.11
C SER A 157 -15.95 -2.94 1.97
N LYS A 158 -16.29 -2.25 3.07
CA LYS A 158 -17.29 -1.16 3.05
C LYS A 158 -16.80 0.09 2.32
N THR A 159 -15.53 0.47 2.48
CA THR A 159 -15.01 1.74 1.94
C THR A 159 -14.49 1.63 0.51
N HIS A 160 -14.03 0.45 0.10
CA HIS A 160 -13.43 0.21 -1.21
C HIS A 160 -14.26 -0.70 -2.12
N GLY A 161 -15.40 -1.22 -1.62
CA GLY A 161 -16.21 -2.21 -2.29
C GLY A 161 -15.68 -3.63 -2.10
N GLU A 162 -16.38 -4.62 -2.66
CA GLU A 162 -15.87 -6.00 -2.71
C GLU A 162 -14.58 -6.03 -3.53
N TYR A 163 -13.45 -6.24 -2.85
CA TYR A 163 -12.17 -6.48 -3.49
C TYR A 163 -11.95 -8.00 -3.66
N GLU A 164 -11.12 -8.38 -4.62
CA GLU A 164 -10.87 -9.78 -4.97
C GLU A 164 -10.43 -10.58 -3.73
N GLY A 165 -11.14 -11.67 -3.44
CA GLY A 165 -10.88 -12.50 -2.24
C GLY A 165 -11.35 -11.91 -0.90
N GLY A 166 -11.88 -10.68 -0.87
CA GLY A 166 -12.28 -9.99 0.38
C GLY A 166 -13.30 -10.76 1.22
N ASN A 167 -14.34 -11.30 0.59
CA ASN A 167 -15.35 -12.11 1.30
C ASN A 167 -14.76 -13.42 1.87
N GLN A 168 -13.78 -14.02 1.18
CA GLN A 168 -13.10 -15.22 1.65
C GLN A 168 -12.16 -14.92 2.82
N ARG A 169 -11.44 -13.78 2.77
CA ARG A 169 -10.59 -13.28 3.87
C ARG A 169 -11.41 -12.97 5.11
N ILE A 170 -12.55 -12.28 4.95
CA ILE A 170 -13.50 -12.00 6.04
C ILE A 170 -13.98 -13.31 6.67
N HIS A 171 -14.48 -14.25 5.86
CA HIS A 171 -14.98 -15.53 6.35
C HIS A 171 -13.89 -16.36 7.05
N ALA A 172 -12.66 -16.37 6.53
CA ALA A 172 -11.54 -17.03 7.19
C ALA A 172 -11.24 -16.42 8.57
N MET A 173 -11.25 -15.09 8.67
CA MET A 173 -11.02 -14.40 9.94
C MET A 173 -12.18 -14.55 10.93
N GLU A 174 -13.43 -14.62 10.46
CA GLU A 174 -14.60 -14.94 11.30
C GLU A 174 -14.45 -16.30 11.98
N ASN A 175 -14.02 -17.33 11.24
CA ASN A 175 -13.74 -18.64 11.81
C ASN A 175 -12.63 -18.60 12.87
N ARG A 176 -11.63 -17.72 12.70
CA ARG A 176 -10.57 -17.52 13.71
C ARG A 176 -11.11 -16.93 15.00
N VAL A 177 -11.94 -15.89 14.91
CA VAL A 177 -12.60 -15.28 16.08
C VAL A 177 -13.41 -16.34 16.84
N ILE A 178 -14.28 -17.09 16.16
CA ILE A 178 -15.10 -18.14 16.79
C ILE A 178 -14.22 -19.19 17.51
N SER A 179 -13.11 -19.59 16.87
CA SER A 179 -12.19 -20.59 17.45
C SER A 179 -11.42 -20.09 18.67
N THR A 180 -11.25 -18.77 18.82
CA THR A 180 -10.56 -18.17 19.97
C THR A 180 -11.48 -17.95 21.16
N GLU A 181 -12.77 -17.69 20.93
CA GLU A 181 -13.79 -17.57 21.99
C GLU A 181 -14.18 -18.93 22.60
N SER A 182 -13.91 -20.03 21.90
CA SER A 182 -14.27 -21.39 22.33
C SER A 182 -13.23 -22.05 23.24
N ARG A 183 -12.20 -21.32 23.70
CA ARG A 183 -11.09 -21.81 24.54
C ARG A 183 -11.08 -21.11 25.89
#